data_AF-A0A377M2Q1-F1
#
_entry.id   AF-A0A377M2Q1-F1
#
_cell.length_a   1.000
_cell.length_b   1.000
_cell.length_c   1.000
_cell.angle_alpha   90.00
_cell.angle_beta   90.00
_cell.angle_gamma   90.00
#
_symmetry.space_group_name_H-M   'P 1'
#
loop_
_entity.id
_entity.type
_entity.pdbx_description
1 polymer ?
#
loop_
_entity_poly.entity_id
_entity_poly.type
_entity_poly.pdbx_seq_one_letter_code
_entity_poly.pdbx_strand_id
1 'polypeptide(L)'
;MPASAMETLIDGRAQVSVSVTNVSGNSADASRVVTVDTLPPSITIDNLTDDNIINAAEAQQDLILSGSSNAEAGQTVTVTLNGKHYQTTVQSDGTWTVNVPAVDLGALTDGTVTVTATVSDVAGNSSSADRVGLVDATVPQVTINDFVTDTNTVNQLAHSQAQILSGSVTGAAAGDLVTITLNNVEYTTVVDAAGELEPRPASLRCTGSDRRNLDR
;
A
#
# COMPACT_ATOMS: atom_id res chain seq x y z
N MET A 1 23.60 -19.09 -39.12
CA MET A 1 22.23 -18.71 -39.52
C MET A 1 22.10 -17.20 -39.40
N PRO A 2 21.65 -16.47 -40.43
CA PRO A 2 21.41 -15.03 -40.32
C PRO A 2 20.21 -14.75 -39.40
N ALA A 3 20.17 -13.57 -38.78
CA ALA A 3 19.08 -13.15 -37.89
C ALA A 3 17.71 -13.19 -38.60
N SER A 4 17.66 -12.76 -39.86
CA SER A 4 16.45 -12.80 -40.68
C SER A 4 15.88 -14.21 -40.87
N ALA A 5 16.70 -15.26 -40.83
CA ALA A 5 16.20 -16.63 -40.86
C ALA A 5 15.62 -17.04 -39.50
N MET A 6 16.18 -16.56 -38.40
CA MET A 6 15.68 -16.84 -37.05
C MET A 6 14.33 -16.14 -36.79
N GLU A 7 14.15 -14.93 -37.30
CA GLU A 7 12.90 -14.15 -37.17
C GLU A 7 11.69 -14.79 -37.88
N THR A 8 11.92 -15.72 -38.82
CA THR A 8 10.83 -16.45 -39.49
C THR A 8 10.30 -17.64 -38.69
N LEU A 9 10.98 -18.01 -37.60
CA LEU A 9 10.53 -19.10 -36.76
C LEU A 9 9.30 -18.67 -35.95
N ILE A 10 8.27 -19.51 -36.00
CA ILE A 10 7.09 -19.37 -35.14
C ILE A 10 7.27 -20.22 -33.89
N ASP A 11 6.60 -19.85 -32.81
CA ASP A 11 6.63 -20.62 -31.57
C ASP A 11 6.16 -22.06 -31.79
N GLY A 12 6.78 -22.97 -31.03
CA GLY A 12 6.61 -24.41 -31.16
C GLY A 12 7.85 -25.13 -31.69
N ARG A 13 7.64 -26.33 -32.25
CA ARG A 13 8.76 -27.18 -32.69
C ARG A 13 9.25 -26.78 -34.07
N ALA A 14 10.53 -26.40 -34.18
CA ALA A 14 11.21 -26.17 -35.45
C ALA A 14 12.26 -27.28 -35.70
N GLN A 15 12.37 -27.76 -36.93
CA GLN A 15 13.41 -28.70 -37.34
C GLN A 15 14.51 -27.96 -38.11
N VAL A 16 15.76 -28.20 -37.71
CA VAL A 16 16.95 -27.76 -38.42
C VAL A 16 17.56 -28.98 -39.11
N SER A 17 17.74 -28.91 -40.42
CA SER A 17 18.40 -29.97 -41.21
C SER A 17 19.61 -29.42 -41.94
N VAL A 18 20.67 -30.23 -42.03
CA VAL A 18 21.87 -29.95 -42.82
C VAL A 18 22.14 -31.13 -43.74
N SER A 19 22.59 -30.85 -44.95
CA SER A 19 22.97 -31.87 -45.93
C SER A 19 24.23 -31.44 -46.67
N VAL A 20 25.05 -32.42 -47.06
CA VAL A 20 26.25 -32.22 -47.88
C VAL A 20 26.24 -33.21 -49.04
N THR A 21 26.72 -32.78 -50.20
CA THR A 21 27.01 -33.64 -51.35
C THR A 21 28.42 -33.31 -51.84
N ASN A 22 29.25 -34.33 -52.04
CA ASN A 22 30.60 -34.15 -52.55
C ASN A 22 30.64 -34.15 -54.10
N VAL A 23 31.80 -33.82 -54.68
CA VAL A 23 32.00 -33.77 -56.14
C VAL A 23 31.78 -35.12 -56.86
N SER A 24 31.86 -36.22 -56.12
CA SER A 24 31.63 -37.58 -56.62
C SER A 24 30.16 -38.02 -56.51
N GLY A 25 29.26 -37.15 -56.00
CA GLY A 25 27.84 -37.43 -55.86
C GLY A 25 27.42 -38.14 -54.57
N ASN A 26 28.34 -38.40 -53.64
CA ASN A 26 28.00 -38.99 -52.34
C ASN A 26 27.37 -37.93 -51.43
N SER A 27 26.30 -38.28 -50.72
CA SER A 27 25.57 -37.36 -49.84
C SER A 27 25.43 -37.88 -48.41
N ALA A 28 25.29 -36.96 -47.47
CA ALA A 28 24.95 -37.23 -46.08
C ALA A 28 24.09 -36.08 -45.51
N ASP A 29 23.23 -36.39 -44.55
CA ASP A 29 22.34 -35.44 -43.89
C ASP A 29 22.26 -35.67 -42.37
N ALA A 30 21.86 -34.64 -41.65
CA ALA A 30 21.56 -34.68 -40.23
C ALA A 30 20.45 -33.68 -39.89
N SER A 31 19.64 -33.97 -38.88
CA SER A 31 18.62 -33.05 -38.39
C SER A 31 18.54 -33.00 -36.86
N ARG A 32 18.01 -31.88 -36.35
CA ARG A 32 17.75 -31.63 -34.93
C ARG A 32 16.44 -30.85 -34.78
N VAL A 33 15.65 -31.19 -33.77
CA VAL A 33 14.48 -30.38 -33.37
C VAL A 33 14.89 -29.41 -32.27
N VAL A 34 14.39 -28.18 -32.36
CA VAL A 34 14.42 -27.15 -31.33
C VAL A 34 12.98 -26.73 -31.00
N THR A 35 12.77 -26.18 -29.80
CA THR A 35 11.52 -25.50 -29.44
C THR A 35 11.79 -24.00 -29.47
N VAL A 36 10.91 -23.27 -30.11
CA VAL A 36 10.89 -21.80 -30.17
C VAL A 36 9.80 -21.34 -29.23
N ASP A 37 10.16 -20.44 -28.34
CA ASP A 37 9.25 -19.84 -27.37
C ASP A 37 9.68 -18.40 -27.15
N THR A 38 8.92 -17.49 -27.73
CA THR A 38 9.23 -16.06 -27.76
C THR A 38 8.21 -15.21 -26.99
N LEU A 39 7.23 -15.86 -26.35
CA LEU A 39 6.15 -15.18 -25.66
C LEU A 39 6.47 -15.04 -24.17
N PRO A 40 6.64 -13.81 -23.64
CA PRO A 40 6.81 -13.63 -22.21
C PRO A 40 5.52 -13.96 -21.45
N PRO A 41 5.64 -14.40 -20.19
CA PRO A 41 4.48 -14.57 -19.33
C PRO A 41 3.84 -13.22 -18.98
N SER A 42 2.59 -13.22 -18.54
CA SER A 42 1.92 -12.11 -17.84
C SER A 42 2.16 -12.20 -16.34
N ILE A 43 2.26 -11.06 -15.66
CA ILE A 43 2.28 -10.97 -14.18
C ILE A 43 1.39 -9.82 -13.71
N THR A 44 0.76 -9.99 -12.56
CA THR A 44 -0.05 -8.99 -11.87
C THR A 44 0.33 -8.95 -10.40
N ILE A 45 0.03 -7.83 -9.74
CA ILE A 45 0.14 -7.64 -8.29
C ILE A 45 -1.25 -7.17 -7.82
N ASP A 46 -1.79 -7.78 -6.79
CA ASP A 46 -3.06 -7.36 -6.19
C ASP A 46 -2.89 -6.04 -5.40
N ASN A 47 -3.91 -5.61 -4.66
CA ASN A 47 -3.74 -4.47 -3.76
C ASN A 47 -2.73 -4.81 -2.66
N LEU A 48 -1.99 -3.81 -2.17
CA LEU A 48 -0.98 -4.05 -1.12
C LEU A 48 -1.62 -4.52 0.19
N THR A 49 -2.75 -3.91 0.54
CA THR A 49 -3.66 -4.20 1.66
C THR A 49 -5.09 -4.18 1.13
N ASP A 50 -6.11 -4.41 1.97
CA ASP A 50 -7.51 -4.43 1.52
C ASP A 50 -7.94 -3.12 0.82
N ASP A 51 -7.41 -1.99 1.27
CA ASP A 51 -7.67 -0.65 0.73
C ASP A 51 -6.51 -0.05 -0.07
N ASN A 52 -5.42 -0.82 -0.26
CA ASN A 52 -4.20 -0.40 -0.94
C ASN A 52 -3.46 0.77 -0.25
N ILE A 53 -3.73 0.98 1.04
CA ILE A 53 -3.06 1.93 1.93
C ILE A 53 -2.39 1.12 3.05
N ILE A 54 -1.09 1.34 3.28
CA ILE A 54 -0.39 0.76 4.42
C ILE A 54 -0.50 1.76 5.57
N ASN A 55 -1.37 1.45 6.54
CA ASN A 55 -1.57 2.27 7.73
C ASN A 55 -0.53 1.97 8.83
N ALA A 56 -0.57 2.75 9.91
CA ALA A 56 0.37 2.62 11.04
C ALA A 56 0.38 1.22 11.69
N ALA A 57 -0.77 0.55 11.78
CA ALA A 57 -0.85 -0.78 12.39
C ALA A 57 -0.31 -1.86 11.43
N GLU A 58 -0.61 -1.75 10.14
CA GLU A 58 -0.11 -2.64 9.10
C GLU A 58 1.39 -2.52 8.90
N ALA A 59 1.94 -1.30 9.01
CA ALA A 59 3.38 -1.06 8.94
C ALA A 59 4.18 -1.74 10.09
N GLN A 60 3.51 -2.22 11.14
CA GLN A 60 4.11 -2.94 12.27
C GLN A 60 3.92 -4.47 12.18
N GLN A 61 3.36 -4.97 11.09
CA GLN A 61 3.11 -6.39 10.87
C GLN A 61 3.75 -6.85 9.57
N ASP A 62 3.92 -8.16 9.41
CA ASP A 62 4.36 -8.71 8.14
C ASP A 62 3.24 -8.54 7.09
N LEU A 63 3.60 -8.10 5.88
CA LEU A 63 2.66 -7.92 4.78
C LEU A 63 2.81 -9.05 3.77
N ILE A 64 1.70 -9.69 3.45
CA ILE A 64 1.65 -10.69 2.38
C ILE A 64 1.26 -9.99 1.09
N LEU A 65 2.23 -9.82 0.20
CA LEU A 65 1.97 -9.38 -1.17
C LEU A 65 1.53 -10.58 -2.00
N SER A 66 0.61 -10.35 -2.92
CA SER A 66 0.03 -11.40 -3.76
C SER A 66 -0.21 -10.92 -5.19
N GLY A 67 -0.44 -11.88 -6.08
CA GLY A 67 -0.82 -11.63 -7.46
C GLY A 67 -0.92 -12.94 -8.24
N SER A 68 -0.99 -12.81 -9.56
CA SER A 68 -1.05 -13.96 -10.48
C SER A 68 -0.07 -13.83 -11.64
N SER A 69 0.29 -14.98 -12.22
CA SER A 69 1.12 -15.12 -13.40
C SER A 69 0.68 -16.32 -14.22
N ASN A 70 0.90 -16.28 -15.54
CA ASN A 70 0.71 -17.45 -16.41
C ASN A 70 2.04 -18.17 -16.73
N ALA A 71 3.17 -17.74 -16.14
CA ALA A 71 4.41 -18.50 -16.18
C ALA A 71 4.20 -19.88 -15.54
N GLU A 72 5.02 -20.85 -15.94
CA GLU A 72 4.88 -22.21 -15.40
C GLU A 72 5.05 -22.24 -13.87
N ALA A 73 4.36 -23.19 -13.23
CA ALA A 73 4.52 -23.39 -11.79
C ALA A 73 5.99 -23.67 -11.43
N GLY A 74 6.47 -23.02 -10.38
CA GLY A 74 7.87 -23.06 -9.94
C GLY A 74 8.76 -21.97 -10.55
N GLN A 75 8.28 -21.17 -11.50
CA GLN A 75 9.02 -20.00 -11.96
C GLN A 75 9.17 -18.95 -10.87
N THR A 76 10.36 -18.36 -10.77
CA THR A 76 10.70 -17.39 -9.73
C THR A 76 10.05 -16.04 -10.01
N VAL A 77 9.31 -15.54 -9.04
CA VAL A 77 8.82 -14.16 -8.99
C VAL A 77 9.76 -13.36 -8.08
N THR A 78 10.30 -12.25 -8.58
CA THR A 78 11.07 -11.29 -7.77
C THR A 78 10.23 -10.03 -7.57
N VAL A 79 9.88 -9.75 -6.31
CA VAL A 79 9.16 -8.55 -5.90
C VAL A 79 10.14 -7.54 -5.32
N THR A 80 10.03 -6.30 -5.74
CA THR A 80 10.88 -5.19 -5.30
C THR A 80 10.03 -4.12 -4.62
N LEU A 81 10.40 -3.76 -3.39
CA LEU A 81 9.77 -2.70 -2.61
C LEU A 81 10.87 -1.92 -1.88
N ASN A 82 10.87 -0.60 -2.03
CA ASN A 82 11.86 0.31 -1.43
C ASN A 82 13.33 -0.14 -1.67
N GLY A 83 13.62 -0.63 -2.88
CA GLY A 83 14.94 -1.14 -3.26
C GLY A 83 15.34 -2.50 -2.67
N LYS A 84 14.48 -3.14 -1.87
CA LYS A 84 14.68 -4.51 -1.37
C LYS A 84 14.00 -5.53 -2.28
N HIS A 85 14.59 -6.72 -2.38
CA HIS A 85 14.08 -7.81 -3.20
C HIS A 85 13.57 -8.96 -2.34
N TYR A 86 12.40 -9.47 -2.68
CA TYR A 86 11.75 -10.62 -2.08
C TYR A 86 11.46 -11.63 -3.18
N GLN A 87 11.64 -12.92 -2.90
CA GLN A 87 11.47 -13.97 -3.89
C GLN A 87 10.39 -14.95 -3.46
N THR A 88 9.62 -15.40 -4.43
CA THR A 88 8.66 -16.49 -4.31
C THR A 88 8.60 -17.23 -5.65
N THR A 89 7.68 -18.18 -5.78
CA THR A 89 7.45 -18.91 -7.03
C THR A 89 5.98 -18.89 -7.41
N VAL A 90 5.70 -18.98 -8.71
CA VAL A 90 4.35 -19.20 -9.22
C VAL A 90 3.85 -20.57 -8.77
N GLN A 91 2.65 -20.63 -8.19
CA GLN A 91 1.99 -21.85 -7.74
C GLN A 91 1.30 -22.57 -8.90
N SER A 92 0.82 -23.79 -8.67
CA SER A 92 0.15 -24.61 -9.71
C SER A 92 -1.16 -24.02 -10.23
N ASP A 93 -1.77 -23.12 -9.48
CA ASP A 93 -2.99 -22.39 -9.88
C ASP A 93 -2.69 -21.03 -10.54
N GLY A 94 -1.41 -20.70 -10.74
CA GLY A 94 -0.96 -19.42 -11.31
C GLY A 94 -0.86 -18.28 -10.29
N THR A 95 -1.17 -18.51 -9.02
CA THR A 95 -1.02 -17.48 -7.98
C THR A 95 0.42 -17.41 -7.46
N TRP A 96 0.78 -16.30 -6.82
CA TRP A 96 2.01 -16.20 -6.04
C TRP A 96 1.77 -15.33 -4.82
N THR A 97 2.53 -15.60 -3.75
CA THR A 97 2.52 -14.80 -2.52
C THR A 97 3.94 -14.63 -1.99
N VAL A 98 4.26 -13.46 -1.45
CA VAL A 98 5.55 -13.23 -0.81
C VAL A 98 5.38 -12.41 0.47
N ASN A 99 6.13 -12.77 1.51
CA ASN A 99 6.11 -12.09 2.79
C ASN A 99 7.12 -10.93 2.80
N VAL A 100 6.65 -9.72 3.10
CA VAL A 100 7.47 -8.56 3.40
C VAL A 100 7.52 -8.37 4.92
N PRO A 101 8.69 -8.46 5.57
CA PRO A 101 8.79 -8.33 7.01
C PRO A 101 8.37 -6.96 7.54
N ALA A 102 7.80 -6.92 8.75
CA ALA A 102 7.39 -5.69 9.43
C ALA A 102 8.51 -4.63 9.53
N VAL A 103 9.77 -5.06 9.72
CA VAL A 103 10.93 -4.15 9.79
C VAL A 103 11.15 -3.37 8.48
N ASP A 104 10.77 -3.96 7.35
CA ASP A 104 10.94 -3.33 6.04
C ASP A 104 9.75 -2.41 5.73
N LEU A 105 8.56 -2.72 6.21
CA LEU A 105 7.40 -1.84 6.14
C LEU A 105 7.53 -0.63 7.07
N GLY A 106 8.00 -0.83 8.29
CA GLY A 106 8.25 0.26 9.24
C GLY A 106 9.35 1.22 8.81
N ALA A 107 10.12 0.86 7.78
CA ALA A 107 11.11 1.75 7.14
C ALA A 107 10.53 2.54 5.95
N LEU A 108 9.27 2.33 5.57
CA LEU A 108 8.60 3.11 4.55
C LEU A 108 8.27 4.51 5.10
N THR A 109 8.39 5.51 4.24
CA THR A 109 7.95 6.88 4.54
C THR A 109 6.53 7.08 4.03
N ASP A 110 5.75 7.87 4.74
CA ASP A 110 4.42 8.28 4.28
C ASP A 110 4.47 8.88 2.87
N GLY A 111 3.44 8.60 2.09
CA GLY A 111 3.30 8.98 0.70
C GLY A 111 3.23 7.78 -0.25
N THR A 112 3.45 8.05 -1.54
CA THR A 112 3.31 7.02 -2.57
C THR A 112 4.42 5.99 -2.50
N VAL A 113 4.04 4.71 -2.58
CA VAL A 113 4.97 3.58 -2.67
C VAL A 113 4.69 2.77 -3.93
N THR A 114 5.75 2.29 -4.58
CA THR A 114 5.65 1.41 -5.75
C THR A 114 6.25 0.06 -5.44
N VAL A 115 5.48 -0.99 -5.71
CA VAL A 115 5.93 -2.39 -5.72
C VAL A 115 6.06 -2.83 -7.16
N THR A 116 7.21 -3.41 -7.52
CA THR A 116 7.44 -3.99 -8.85
C THR A 116 7.62 -5.49 -8.72
N ALA A 117 6.93 -6.29 -9.52
CA ALA A 117 7.13 -7.73 -9.60
C ALA A 117 7.62 -8.13 -10.99
N THR A 118 8.61 -9.02 -11.04
CA THR A 118 9.14 -9.58 -12.28
C THR A 118 9.09 -11.10 -12.25
N VAL A 119 8.87 -11.71 -13.41
CA VAL A 119 8.88 -13.17 -13.58
C VAL A 119 9.45 -13.52 -14.94
N SER A 120 10.11 -14.67 -15.03
CA SER A 120 10.58 -15.28 -16.28
C SER A 120 9.94 -16.64 -16.47
N ASP A 121 9.70 -17.04 -17.72
CA ASP A 121 9.30 -18.40 -18.07
C ASP A 121 10.52 -19.35 -18.19
N VAL A 122 10.26 -20.63 -18.51
CA VAL A 122 11.31 -21.63 -18.73
C VAL A 122 12.24 -21.28 -19.91
N ALA A 123 11.73 -20.59 -20.92
CA ALA A 123 12.49 -20.18 -22.11
C ALA A 123 13.38 -18.95 -21.86
N GLY A 124 13.17 -18.25 -20.74
CA GLY A 124 13.90 -17.06 -20.35
C GLY A 124 13.26 -15.74 -20.79
N ASN A 125 12.03 -15.78 -21.33
CA ASN A 125 11.28 -14.56 -21.62
C ASN A 125 10.78 -13.98 -20.29
N SER A 126 10.85 -12.66 -20.14
CA SER A 126 10.52 -11.99 -18.87
C SER A 126 9.44 -10.92 -19.03
N SER A 127 8.68 -10.70 -17.97
CA SER A 127 7.77 -9.58 -17.85
C SER A 127 7.83 -8.93 -16.47
N SER A 128 7.22 -7.75 -16.36
CA SER A 128 7.15 -6.97 -15.13
C SER A 128 5.79 -6.29 -14.98
N ALA A 129 5.35 -6.11 -13.74
CA ALA A 129 4.19 -5.30 -13.39
C ALA A 129 4.47 -4.42 -12.17
N ASP A 130 3.81 -3.27 -12.11
CA ASP A 130 3.89 -2.32 -11.00
C ASP A 130 2.54 -2.18 -10.29
N ARG A 131 2.60 -2.03 -8.97
CA ARG A 131 1.48 -1.63 -8.11
C ARG A 131 1.88 -0.39 -7.34
N VAL A 132 1.10 0.67 -7.51
CA VAL A 132 1.23 1.91 -6.74
C VAL A 132 0.23 1.85 -5.57
N GLY A 133 0.72 2.09 -4.36
CA GLY A 133 -0.09 2.24 -3.14
C GLY A 133 0.26 3.51 -2.39
N LEU A 134 -0.39 3.71 -1.24
CA LEU A 134 -0.11 4.79 -0.32
C LEU A 134 0.41 4.21 1.01
N VAL A 135 1.35 4.91 1.64
CA VAL A 135 1.73 4.69 3.04
C VAL A 135 1.20 5.88 3.83
N ASP A 136 0.45 5.59 4.88
CA ASP A 136 -0.03 6.56 5.85
C ASP A 136 0.12 5.98 7.26
N ALA A 137 1.35 6.00 7.76
CA ALA A 137 1.70 5.46 9.06
C ALA A 137 1.61 6.52 10.18
N THR A 138 1.13 7.72 9.87
CA THR A 138 1.00 8.79 10.85
C THR A 138 -0.24 8.59 11.73
N VAL A 139 -0.02 8.33 13.02
CA VAL A 139 -1.11 8.16 14.00
C VAL A 139 -1.54 9.53 14.55
N PRO A 140 -2.83 9.89 14.51
CA PRO A 140 -3.33 11.08 15.17
C PRO A 140 -3.04 11.09 16.68
N GLN A 141 -2.54 12.21 17.20
CA GLN A 141 -2.35 12.44 18.64
C GLN A 141 -3.12 13.69 19.06
N VAL A 142 -3.74 13.66 20.23
CA VAL A 142 -4.52 14.78 20.78
C VAL A 142 -4.01 15.10 22.16
N THR A 143 -3.85 16.39 22.45
CA THR A 143 -3.61 16.90 23.80
C THR A 143 -4.71 17.89 24.19
N ILE A 144 -4.94 18.02 25.49
CA ILE A 144 -5.87 18.99 26.06
C ILE A 144 -5.12 19.80 27.10
N ASN A 145 -5.21 21.11 27.01
CA ASN A 145 -4.65 22.03 27.99
C ASN A 145 -5.59 22.20 29.18
N ASP A 146 -5.06 22.63 30.33
CA ASP A 146 -5.87 23.14 31.42
C ASP A 146 -6.75 24.30 30.94
N PHE A 147 -8.05 24.26 31.25
CA PHE A 147 -9.04 25.11 30.57
C PHE A 147 -10.03 25.82 31.51
N VAL A 148 -9.82 25.73 32.83
CA VAL A 148 -10.76 26.26 33.85
C VAL A 148 -10.12 27.32 34.75
N THR A 149 -9.36 26.89 35.76
CA THR A 149 -8.57 27.76 36.65
C THR A 149 -7.08 27.50 36.44
N ASP A 150 -6.23 28.30 37.10
CA ASP A 150 -4.78 28.07 37.22
C ASP A 150 -4.39 26.70 37.80
N THR A 151 -5.36 25.99 38.38
CA THR A 151 -5.27 24.70 39.04
C THR A 151 -6.16 23.64 38.39
N ASN A 152 -6.69 23.93 37.20
CA ASN A 152 -7.64 23.09 36.46
C ASN A 152 -8.81 22.57 37.31
N THR A 153 -9.33 23.41 38.21
CA THR A 153 -10.39 23.06 39.17
C THR A 153 -11.65 23.86 38.90
N VAL A 154 -12.80 23.19 38.74
CA VAL A 154 -14.10 23.86 38.61
C VAL A 154 -14.56 24.36 39.98
N ASN A 155 -14.32 25.64 40.27
CA ASN A 155 -14.87 26.32 41.44
C ASN A 155 -16.28 26.89 41.16
N GLN A 156 -16.92 27.48 42.18
CA GLN A 156 -18.29 28.02 42.07
C GLN A 156 -18.41 29.11 40.99
N LEU A 157 -17.38 29.96 40.84
CA LEU A 157 -17.38 31.02 39.83
C LEU A 157 -17.23 30.43 38.42
N ALA A 158 -16.25 29.56 38.22
CA ALA A 158 -15.97 28.89 36.96
C ALA A 158 -17.15 28.06 36.46
N HIS A 159 -17.88 27.41 37.37
CA HIS A 159 -19.08 26.63 37.04
C HIS A 159 -20.20 27.45 36.38
N SER A 160 -20.23 28.76 36.62
CA SER A 160 -21.25 29.67 36.06
C SER A 160 -20.78 30.45 34.83
N GLN A 161 -19.55 30.19 34.36
CA GLN A 161 -18.90 30.91 33.27
C GLN A 161 -18.61 29.98 32.09
N ALA A 162 -18.65 30.54 30.88
CA ALA A 162 -18.16 29.83 29.70
C ALA A 162 -16.65 29.60 29.82
N GLN A 163 -16.22 28.36 29.57
CA GLN A 163 -14.80 27.97 29.53
C GLN A 163 -14.40 27.72 28.08
N ILE A 164 -13.12 27.92 27.76
CA ILE A 164 -12.57 27.65 26.43
C ILE A 164 -11.65 26.44 26.56
N LEU A 165 -12.05 25.32 25.97
CA LEU A 165 -11.19 24.16 25.82
C LEU A 165 -10.17 24.44 24.72
N SER A 166 -8.89 24.21 25.01
CA SER A 166 -7.81 24.31 24.02
C SER A 166 -6.91 23.08 24.10
N GLY A 167 -6.11 22.88 23.06
CA GLY A 167 -5.24 21.72 22.93
C GLY A 167 -4.61 21.68 21.55
N SER A 168 -3.86 20.62 21.27
CA SER A 168 -3.27 20.38 19.95
C SER A 168 -3.64 19.01 19.41
N VAL A 169 -3.68 18.91 18.08
CA VAL A 169 -3.81 17.66 17.34
C VAL A 169 -2.67 17.55 16.34
N THR A 170 -1.92 16.46 16.40
CA THR A 170 -0.89 16.15 15.38
C THR A 170 -1.30 14.89 14.63
N GLY A 171 -0.82 14.75 13.40
CA GLY A 171 -1.09 13.55 12.59
C GLY A 171 -2.52 13.39 12.07
N ALA A 172 -3.36 14.41 12.25
CA ALA A 172 -4.66 14.55 11.61
C ALA A 172 -4.59 15.71 10.60
N ALA A 173 -5.42 15.68 9.56
CA ALA A 173 -5.54 16.75 8.59
C ALA A 173 -6.41 17.90 9.11
N ALA A 174 -6.14 19.12 8.65
CA ALA A 174 -7.04 20.24 8.92
C ALA A 174 -8.45 19.94 8.37
N GLY A 175 -9.47 20.15 9.20
CA GLY A 175 -10.85 19.77 8.90
C GLY A 175 -11.27 18.43 9.49
N ASP A 176 -10.34 17.62 10.02
CA ASP A 176 -10.69 16.38 10.70
C ASP A 176 -11.54 16.68 11.94
N LEU A 177 -12.59 15.87 12.15
CA LEU A 177 -13.56 16.07 13.21
C LEU A 177 -12.96 15.73 14.58
N VAL A 178 -13.12 16.65 15.53
CA VAL A 178 -12.77 16.44 16.93
C VAL A 178 -14.06 16.40 17.75
N THR A 179 -14.29 15.28 18.42
CA THR A 179 -15.43 15.09 19.33
C THR A 179 -14.97 15.22 20.78
N ILE A 180 -15.61 16.10 21.52
CA ILE A 180 -15.39 16.37 22.94
C ILE A 180 -16.62 15.87 23.70
N THR A 181 -16.41 15.06 24.72
CA THR A 181 -17.51 14.56 25.57
C THR A 181 -17.37 15.11 26.98
N LEU A 182 -18.40 15.81 27.48
CA LEU A 182 -18.50 16.25 28.87
C LEU A 182 -19.81 15.75 29.46
N ASN A 183 -19.75 14.87 30.46
CA ASN A 183 -20.93 14.25 31.09
C ASN A 183 -21.94 13.69 30.07
N ASN A 184 -21.44 12.94 29.08
CA ASN A 184 -22.24 12.36 27.98
C ASN A 184 -22.87 13.37 27.01
N VAL A 185 -22.54 14.66 27.10
CA VAL A 185 -22.89 15.66 26.09
C VAL A 185 -21.72 15.81 25.12
N GLU A 186 -22.02 15.67 23.82
CA GLU A 186 -21.04 15.82 22.75
C GLU A 186 -20.96 17.27 22.27
N TYR A 187 -19.73 17.72 22.07
CA TYR A 187 -19.38 18.95 21.37
C TYR A 187 -18.42 18.58 20.26
N THR A 188 -18.49 19.29 19.14
CA THR A 188 -17.64 19.02 17.99
C THR A 188 -16.91 20.28 17.54
N THR A 189 -15.65 20.13 17.19
CA THR A 189 -14.88 21.12 16.43
C THR A 189 -14.08 20.38 15.35
N VAL A 190 -13.22 21.09 14.64
CA VAL A 190 -12.29 20.48 13.68
C VAL A 190 -10.86 20.87 14.02
N VAL A 191 -9.90 20.06 13.55
CA VAL A 191 -8.48 20.44 13.55
C VAL A 191 -8.29 21.63 12.62
N ASP A 192 -7.61 22.67 13.08
CA ASP A 192 -7.34 23.85 12.26
C ASP A 192 -6.08 23.68 11.38
N ALA A 193 -5.77 24.69 10.57
CA ALA A 193 -4.61 24.64 9.66
C ALA A 193 -3.24 24.63 10.38
N ALA A 194 -3.20 24.97 11.68
CA ALA A 194 -2.01 24.93 12.52
C ALA A 194 -1.89 23.61 13.30
N GLY A 195 -2.88 22.71 13.23
CA GLY A 195 -2.95 21.54 14.09
C GLY A 195 -3.37 21.89 15.53
N GLU A 196 -3.97 23.06 15.75
CA GLU A 196 -4.59 23.41 17.01
C GLU A 196 -6.09 23.09 16.96
N LEU A 197 -6.67 22.87 18.14
CA LEU A 197 -8.13 22.82 18.26
C LEU A 197 -8.64 24.25 18.09
N GLU A 198 -9.30 24.55 16.96
CA GLU A 198 -9.90 25.88 16.73
C GLU A 198 -10.78 26.22 17.96
N PRO A 199 -10.46 27.27 18.73
CA PRO A 199 -11.37 27.77 19.73
C PRO A 199 -12.43 28.53 18.95
N ARG A 200 -13.43 27.83 18.39
CA ARG A 200 -14.58 28.56 17.87
C ARG A 200 -15.19 29.31 19.06
N PRO A 201 -15.34 30.64 19.01
CA PRO A 201 -16.26 31.32 19.88
C PRO A 201 -17.68 31.02 19.38
N ALA A 202 -18.10 29.75 19.47
CA ALA A 202 -19.44 29.55 19.99
C ALA A 202 -19.32 30.18 21.39
N SER A 203 -19.86 31.35 21.70
CA SER A 203 -21.30 31.46 21.95
C SER A 203 -21.99 30.11 22.24
N LEU A 204 -21.30 29.21 22.95
CA LEU A 204 -21.90 28.25 23.82
C LEU A 204 -22.39 29.05 25.03
N ARG A 205 -23.38 29.91 24.76
CA ARG A 205 -24.32 30.29 25.80
C ARG A 205 -24.93 28.95 26.19
N CYS A 206 -24.50 28.41 27.32
CA CYS A 206 -25.34 27.54 28.12
C CYS A 206 -26.60 28.36 28.42
N THR A 207 -27.55 28.42 27.50
CA THR A 207 -28.94 28.73 27.81
C THR A 207 -29.53 27.46 28.37
N GLY A 208 -29.02 27.06 29.54
CA GLY A 208 -29.76 26.21 30.45
C GLY A 208 -31.01 26.99 30.83
N SER A 209 -32.08 26.78 30.06
CA SER A 209 -33.41 27.18 30.47
C SER A 209 -33.80 26.28 31.64
N ASP A 210 -33.51 26.70 32.87
CA ASP A 210 -34.40 26.40 33.98
C ASP A 210 -34.89 27.73 34.59
N ARG A 211 -35.91 28.28 33.93
CA ARG A 211 -36.87 29.16 34.61
C ARG A 211 -37.80 28.27 35.44
N ARG A 212 -37.45 28.05 36.71
CA ARG A 212 -38.39 27.79 37.81
C ARG A 212 -37.84 28.53 39.04
N ASN A 213 -38.14 29.82 39.20
CA ASN A 213 -39.32 30.39 39.85
C ASN A 213 -39.59 29.83 41.27
N LEU A 214 -39.49 30.74 42.25
CA LEU A 214 -40.20 30.81 43.55
C LEU A 214 -39.86 29.77 44.65
N ASP A 215 -39.14 30.18 45.71
CA ASP A 215 -39.77 30.65 46.96
C ASP A 215 -38.74 30.96 48.08
N ARG A 216 -39.01 32.07 48.78
CA ARG A 216 -38.40 32.70 49.96
C ARG A 216 -37.14 33.56 49.80
#